data_AF-Q2S7J8-F1
#
_entry.id   AF-Q2S7J8-F1
#
_cell.length_a   1.000
_cell.length_b   1.000
_cell.length_c   1.000
_cell.angle_alpha   90.00
_cell.angle_beta   90.00
_cell.angle_gamma   90.00
#
_symmetry.space_group_name_H-M   'P 1'
#
loop_
_entity.id
_entity.type
_entity.pdbx_description
1 polymer ?
#
loop_
_entity_poly.entity_id
_entity_poly.type
_entity_poly.pdbx_seq_one_letter_code
_entity_poly.pdbx_strand_id
1 'polypeptide(L)'
;MKMKAGDRLQGLRELIGLTQREFAELLGIDYFRLKNIEQQKARMAEDEFAQVGLLIPEMLHWVACESDISLSALQNSEAKLCRLIAAKIEAGQVPEGYMLEEKIK
;
A
#
# COMPACT_ATOMS: atom_id res chain seq x y z
N MET A 1 9.32 7.72 -14.96
CA MET A 1 7.87 7.51 -15.15
C MET A 1 7.19 7.79 -13.82
N LYS A 2 6.15 8.63 -13.76
CA LYS A 2 5.49 8.97 -12.48
C LYS A 2 4.53 7.85 -12.10
N MET A 3 4.68 7.29 -10.89
CA MET A 3 3.76 6.27 -10.39
C MET A 3 2.37 6.85 -10.16
N LYS A 4 1.34 6.09 -10.51
CA LYS A 4 -0.05 6.39 -10.18
C LYS A 4 -0.43 5.71 -8.87
N ALA A 5 -1.55 6.14 -8.28
CA ALA A 5 -2.04 5.56 -7.03
C ALA A 5 -2.27 4.04 -7.13
N GLY A 6 -2.72 3.53 -8.28
CA GLY A 6 -2.87 2.08 -8.48
C GLY A 6 -1.55 1.31 -8.45
N ASP A 7 -0.45 1.91 -8.93
CA ASP A 7 0.87 1.26 -8.90
C ASP A 7 1.35 1.16 -7.45
N ARG A 8 1.11 2.21 -6.66
CA ARG A 8 1.43 2.24 -5.24
C ARG A 8 0.55 1.30 -4.42
N LEU A 9 -0.75 1.23 -4.74
CA LEU A 9 -1.67 0.28 -4.12
C LEU A 9 -1.22 -1.17 -4.38
N GLN A 10 -0.77 -1.46 -5.60
CA GLN A 10 -0.18 -2.75 -5.95
C GLN A 10 1.09 -3.03 -5.15
N GLY A 11 2.01 -2.05 -5.07
CA GLY A 11 3.23 -2.19 -4.28
C GLY A 11 2.95 -2.44 -2.80
N LEU A 12 1.94 -1.77 -2.22
CA LEU A 12 1.49 -2.02 -0.86
C LEU A 12 0.96 -3.46 -0.68
N ARG A 13 0.16 -3.95 -1.61
CA ARG A 13 -0.35 -5.33 -1.59
C ARG A 13 0.78 -6.35 -1.60
N GLU A 14 1.73 -6.18 -2.51
CA GLU A 14 2.86 -7.09 -2.68
C GLU A 14 3.82 -7.03 -1.50
N LEU A 15 4.00 -5.83 -0.91
CA LEU A 15 4.77 -5.64 0.31
C LEU A 15 4.15 -6.40 1.48
N ILE A 16 2.82 -6.42 1.62
CA ILE A 16 2.16 -7.22 2.67
C ILE A 16 2.25 -8.72 2.34
N GLY A 17 2.36 -9.08 1.07
CA GLY A 17 2.45 -10.46 0.58
C GLY A 17 1.10 -11.11 0.32
N LEU A 18 0.10 -10.31 -0.10
CA LEU A 18 -1.25 -10.79 -0.38
C LEU A 18 -1.52 -10.94 -1.88
N THR A 19 -2.37 -11.90 -2.21
CA THR A 19 -2.99 -11.96 -3.53
C THR A 19 -3.97 -10.80 -3.72
N GLN A 20 -4.30 -10.47 -4.97
CA GLN A 20 -5.32 -9.46 -5.27
C GLN A 20 -6.67 -9.76 -4.60
N ARG A 21 -7.04 -11.04 -4.47
CA ARG A 21 -8.32 -11.42 -3.87
C ARG A 21 -8.34 -11.17 -2.37
N GLU A 22 -7.30 -11.62 -1.66
CA GLU A 22 -7.17 -11.40 -0.22
C GLU A 22 -7.09 -9.91 0.11
N PHE A 23 -6.40 -9.12 -0.72
CA PHE A 23 -6.30 -7.68 -0.49
C PHE A 23 -7.61 -6.94 -0.78
N ALA A 24 -8.35 -7.35 -1.81
CA ALA A 24 -9.68 -6.80 -2.08
C ALA A 24 -10.63 -7.09 -0.91
N GLU A 25 -10.62 -8.33 -0.40
CA GLU A 25 -11.40 -8.73 0.79
C GLU A 25 -10.98 -7.94 2.04
N LEU A 26 -9.67 -7.74 2.24
CA LEU A 26 -9.13 -6.94 3.35
C LEU A 26 -9.62 -5.49 3.31
N LEU A 27 -9.58 -4.85 2.13
CA LEU A 27 -10.00 -3.46 1.93
C LEU A 27 -11.53 -3.30 1.84
N GLY A 28 -12.29 -4.41 1.74
CA GLY A 28 -13.73 -4.36 1.48
C GLY A 28 -14.08 -3.82 0.09
N ILE A 29 -13.21 -4.00 -0.91
CA ILE A 29 -13.37 -3.54 -2.28
C ILE A 29 -13.70 -4.75 -3.17
N ASP A 30 -14.52 -4.56 -4.21
CA ASP A 30 -14.73 -5.60 -5.22
C ASP A 30 -13.40 -6.02 -5.90
N TYR A 31 -13.23 -7.32 -6.14
CA TYR A 31 -12.00 -7.87 -6.72
C TYR A 31 -11.69 -7.28 -8.11
N PHE A 32 -12.69 -7.17 -9.00
CA PHE A 32 -12.47 -6.60 -10.33
C PHE A 32 -12.20 -5.10 -10.27
N ARG A 33 -12.82 -4.41 -9.30
CA ARG A 33 -12.53 -3.01 -9.01
C ARG A 33 -11.07 -2.81 -8.60
N LEU A 34 -10.55 -3.55 -7.61
CA LEU A 34 -9.14 -3.50 -7.22
C LEU A 34 -8.22 -3.81 -8.41
N LYS A 35 -8.51 -4.88 -9.16
CA LYS A 35 -7.73 -5.26 -10.35
C LYS A 35 -7.66 -4.13 -11.39
N ASN A 36 -8.77 -3.44 -11.65
CA ASN A 36 -8.80 -2.33 -12.60
C ASN A 36 -8.01 -1.11 -12.11
N ILE A 37 -8.00 -0.87 -10.79
CA ILE A 37 -7.19 0.18 -10.17
C ILE A 37 -5.70 -0.13 -10.35
N GLU A 38 -5.26 -1.33 -9.98
CA GLU A 38 -3.85 -1.74 -10.11
C GLU A 38 -3.38 -1.71 -11.58
N GLN A 39 -4.26 -2.09 -12.53
CA GLN A 39 -3.96 -2.05 -13.96
C GLN A 39 -4.08 -0.66 -14.60
N GLN A 40 -4.26 0.41 -13.81
CA GLN A 40 -4.43 1.78 -14.28
C GLN A 40 -5.64 2.00 -15.22
N LYS A 41 -6.58 1.06 -15.22
CA LYS A 41 -7.85 1.13 -15.97
C LYS A 41 -8.93 1.91 -15.23
N ALA A 42 -8.74 2.12 -13.93
CA ALA A 42 -9.58 2.96 -13.12
C ALA A 42 -8.76 3.76 -12.09
N ARG A 43 -9.29 4.90 -11.66
CA ARG A 43 -8.72 5.69 -10.56
C ARG A 43 -9.26 5.18 -9.23
N MET A 44 -8.45 5.25 -8.18
CA MET A 44 -8.94 5.10 -6.81
C MET A 44 -9.93 6.21 -6.47
N ALA A 45 -11.02 5.84 -5.84
CA ALA A 45 -12.02 6.72 -5.25
C ALA A 45 -11.65 7.08 -3.81
N GLU A 46 -12.28 8.12 -3.28
CA GLU A 46 -11.98 8.67 -1.95
C GLU A 46 -12.26 7.68 -0.81
N ASP A 47 -13.36 6.93 -0.92
CA ASP A 47 -13.71 5.86 0.00
C ASP A 47 -12.68 4.73 0.00
N GLU A 48 -12.11 4.39 -1.16
CA GLU A 48 -11.04 3.38 -1.27
C GLU A 48 -9.74 3.86 -0.60
N PHE A 49 -9.41 5.15 -0.71
CA PHE A 49 -8.32 5.74 0.09
C PHE A 49 -8.62 5.71 1.58
N ALA A 50 -9.87 5.99 1.99
CA ALA A 50 -10.27 5.92 3.38
C ALA A 50 -10.11 4.50 3.95
N GLN A 51 -10.44 3.45 3.19
CA GLN A 51 -10.21 2.06 3.61
C GLN A 51 -8.72 1.76 3.85
N VAL A 52 -7.84 2.23 2.96
CA VAL A 52 -6.39 2.12 3.18
C VAL A 52 -5.98 2.86 4.45
N GLY A 53 -6.50 4.08 4.66
CA GLY A 53 -6.21 4.88 5.86
C GLY A 53 -6.67 4.24 7.17
N LEU A 54 -7.79 3.51 7.16
CA LEU A 54 -8.31 2.81 8.34
C LEU A 54 -7.45 1.59 8.71
N LEU A 55 -6.93 0.88 7.72
CA LEU A 55 -6.23 -0.39 7.93
C LEU A 55 -4.71 -0.21 8.04
N ILE A 56 -4.16 0.76 7.31
CA ILE A 56 -2.73 0.97 7.11
C ILE A 56 -2.42 2.49 7.06
N PRO A 57 -2.72 3.24 8.14
CA PRO A 57 -2.71 4.71 8.12
C PRO A 57 -1.37 5.32 7.69
N GLU A 58 -0.25 4.74 8.13
CA GLU A 58 1.10 5.23 7.86
C GLU A 58 1.50 5.10 6.39
N MET A 59 0.82 4.25 5.62
CA MET A 59 1.05 4.09 4.18
C MET A 59 0.14 4.99 3.31
N LEU A 60 -0.89 5.61 3.90
CA LEU A 60 -1.90 6.35 3.15
C LEU A 60 -1.30 7.48 2.30
N HIS A 61 -0.42 8.29 2.88
CA HIS A 61 0.19 9.42 2.17
C HIS A 61 1.10 8.97 1.03
N TRP A 62 1.82 7.86 1.20
CA TRP A 62 2.57 7.30 0.09
C TRP A 62 1.62 6.84 -1.02
N VAL A 63 0.57 6.07 -0.72
CA VAL A 63 -0.40 5.60 -1.72
C VAL A 63 -1.09 6.77 -2.44
N ALA A 64 -1.57 7.77 -1.70
CA ALA A 64 -2.30 8.91 -2.25
C ALA A 64 -1.41 9.87 -3.04
N CYS A 65 -0.28 10.28 -2.49
CA CYS A 65 0.52 11.39 -3.04
C CYS A 65 2.04 11.13 -3.11
N GLU A 66 2.49 9.87 -2.98
CA GLU A 66 3.90 9.47 -3.15
C GLU A 66 4.88 10.13 -2.17
N SER A 67 4.36 10.49 -0.99
CA SER A 67 5.16 11.01 0.13
C SER A 67 6.09 9.95 0.71
N ASP A 68 7.09 10.39 1.47
CA ASP A 68 8.01 9.49 2.16
C ASP A 68 7.29 8.62 3.20
N ILE A 69 7.81 7.41 3.39
CA ILE A 69 7.33 6.40 4.33
C ILE A 69 8.26 6.42 5.55
N SER A 70 7.72 6.76 6.72
CA SER A 70 8.50 6.71 7.96
C SER A 70 8.53 5.28 8.52
N LEU A 71 9.72 4.67 8.54
CA LEU A 71 9.91 3.34 9.11
C LEU A 71 9.61 3.34 10.61
N SER A 72 10.04 4.40 11.32
CA SER A 72 9.76 4.56 12.74
C SER A 72 8.26 4.71 13.04
N ALA A 73 7.50 5.41 12.19
CA ALA A 73 6.04 5.46 12.34
C ALA A 73 5.40 4.08 12.15
N LEU A 74 5.83 3.32 11.13
CA LEU A 74 5.33 1.95 10.91
C LEU A 74 5.61 1.02 12.09
N GLN A 75 6.81 1.10 12.68
CA GLN A 75 7.21 0.30 13.85
C GLN A 75 6.35 0.60 15.09
N ASN A 76 6.02 1.87 15.31
CA ASN A 76 5.31 2.34 16.50
C ASN A 76 3.78 2.46 16.30
N SER A 77 3.27 2.14 15.10
CA SER A 77 1.84 2.19 14.80
C SER A 77 1.05 1.23 15.68
N GLU A 78 -0.20 1.58 16.01
CA GLU A 78 -1.16 0.69 16.65
C GLU A 78 -1.72 -0.36 15.68
N ALA A 79 -1.67 -0.10 14.37
CA ALA A 79 -2.13 -1.02 13.34
C ALA A 79 -1.15 -2.20 13.13
N LYS A 80 -1.66 -3.44 13.26
CA LYS A 80 -0.84 -4.65 13.11
C LYS A 80 -0.19 -4.76 11.73
N LEU A 81 -0.89 -4.33 10.67
CA LEU A 81 -0.38 -4.39 9.30
C LEU A 81 0.81 -3.45 9.11
N CYS A 82 0.82 -2.29 9.76
CA CYS A 82 1.93 -1.35 9.69
C CYS A 82 3.20 -1.92 10.34
N ARG A 83 3.06 -2.57 11.50
CA ARG A 83 4.18 -3.27 12.14
C ARG A 83 4.68 -4.46 11.32
N LEU A 84 3.79 -5.17 10.62
CA LEU A 84 4.18 -6.23 9.67
C LEU A 84 4.98 -5.65 8.50
N ILE A 85 4.52 -4.52 7.94
CA ILE A 85 5.21 -3.84 6.84
C ILE A 85 6.60 -3.39 7.29
N ALA A 86 6.74 -2.80 8.49
CA ALA A 86 8.05 -2.45 9.06
C ALA A 86 8.99 -3.66 9.10
N ALA A 87 8.53 -4.78 9.68
CA ALA A 87 9.34 -6.00 9.79
C ALA A 87 9.78 -6.54 8.42
N LYS A 88 8.93 -6.43 7.39
CA LYS A 88 9.28 -6.83 6.02
C LYS A 88 10.30 -5.91 5.38
N ILE A 89 10.18 -4.60 5.57
CA ILE A 89 11.15 -3.61 5.11
C ILE A 89 12.52 -3.90 5.74
N GLU A 90 12.57 -4.12 7.06
CA GLU A 90 13.80 -4.45 7.78
C GLU A 90 14.45 -5.75 7.32
N ALA A 91 13.63 -6.74 6.97
CA ALA A 91 14.09 -8.01 6.40
C ALA A 91 14.53 -7.90 4.93
N GLY A 92 14.50 -6.70 4.33
CA GLY A 92 14.81 -6.48 2.91
C GLY A 92 13.79 -7.12 1.95
N GLN A 93 12.60 -7.44 2.43
CA GLN A 93 11.52 -8.04 1.64
C GLN A 93 10.64 -6.96 0.99
N VAL A 94 11.27 -6.06 0.23
CA VAL A 94 10.59 -4.96 -0.46
C VAL A 94 10.37 -5.34 -1.93
N PRO A 95 9.15 -5.20 -2.48
CA PRO A 95 8.92 -5.54 -3.87
C PRO A 95 9.57 -4.51 -4.81
N GLU A 96 10.16 -5.00 -5.90
CA GLU A 96 10.81 -4.17 -6.91
C GLU A 96 9.81 -3.42 -7.79
N GLY A 97 10.25 -2.34 -8.44
CA GLY A 97 9.44 -1.61 -9.43
C GLY A 97 8.48 -0.55 -8.87
N TYR A 98 8.40 -0.41 -7.54
CA TYR A 98 7.50 0.55 -6.88
C TYR A 98 8.20 1.74 -6.20
N MET A 99 9.52 1.89 -6.39
CA MET A 99 10.34 2.95 -5.76
C MET A 99 10.17 3.03 -4.23
N LEU A 100 9.75 1.93 -3.58
CA LEU A 100 9.48 1.89 -2.14
C LEU A 100 10.76 2.18 -1.35
N GLU A 101 11.88 1.56 -1.72
CA GLU A 101 13.18 1.74 -1.07
C GLU A 101 13.65 3.19 -1.04
N GLU A 102 13.39 3.95 -2.11
CA GLU A 102 13.78 5.36 -2.20
C GLU A 102 12.96 6.28 -1.28
N LYS A 103 11.74 5.84 -0.95
CA LYS A 103 10.75 6.59 -0.16
C LYS A 103 10.81 6.26 1.32
N ILE A 104 11.43 5.16 1.72
CA ILE A 104 11.58 4.79 3.14
C ILE A 104 12.58 5.72 3.83
N LYS A 105 12.21 6.26 4.99
CA LYS A 105 12.99 7.17 5.84
C LYS A 105 13.02 6.70 7.29
#